data_AF-A0A9D5BVA2-F1
#
_entry.id   AF-A0A9D5BVA2-F1
#
_cell.length_a   1.000
_cell.length_b   1.000
_cell.length_c   1.000
_cell.angle_alpha   90.00
_cell.angle_beta   90.00
_cell.angle_gamma   90.00
#
_symmetry.space_group_name_H-M   'P 1'
#
loop_
_entity.id
_entity.type
_entity.pdbx_description
1 polymer ?
#
loop_
_entity_poly.entity_id
_entity_poly.type
_entity_poly.pdbx_seq_one_letter_code
_entity_poly.pdbx_strand_id
1 'polypeptide(L)'
;MLLSGLSCIAFGLGFFWDVHNLLFFIAVQIAGGLVQSIRWPCVVSVVGNWFGKKSRRGLIMGVWNSHTSFGNILGSVMASSVLEFGWGWSFVIPGLLIIVVGFFVLGFLVVDPRDAGFEFATPVSEVEMSDGVGGAGEKPDLGNVEEVGLLEEGSKLDSSSAKAIGFVEAWRLPGVAPFAFCLFFSKLVAYTFLYWLPFYIRHNAVAGLQVSHKTAGMLSTIFDVGGVLGGISAGFISDHLGARAVTSIIFLLLLLIWVLKTRLKEIHEL
;
A
#
# COMPACT_ATOMS: atom_id res chain seq x y z
N MET A 1 12.46 -10.45 -5.28
CA MET A 1 11.50 -10.77 -6.37
C MET A 1 11.65 -12.21 -6.82
N LEU A 2 12.85 -12.64 -7.25
CA LEU A 2 13.12 -14.03 -7.65
C LEU A 2 12.68 -15.06 -6.59
N LEU A 3 13.20 -14.92 -5.36
CA LEU A 3 12.87 -15.85 -4.27
C LEU A 3 11.39 -15.78 -3.85
N SER A 4 10.76 -14.61 -3.99
CA SER A 4 9.31 -14.45 -3.76
C SER A 4 8.51 -15.25 -4.79
N GLY A 5 8.90 -15.19 -6.06
CA GLY A 5 8.28 -16.00 -7.12
C GLY A 5 8.49 -17.50 -6.92
N LEU A 6 9.70 -17.91 -6.55
CA LEU A 6 9.99 -19.31 -6.20
C LEU A 6 9.14 -19.79 -5.02
N SER A 7 8.98 -18.97 -3.97
CA SER A 7 8.13 -19.31 -2.82
C SER A 7 6.64 -19.43 -3.20
N CYS A 8 6.18 -18.59 -4.15
CA CYS A 8 4.81 -18.65 -4.66
C CYS A 8 4.58 -19.91 -5.51
N ILE A 9 5.50 -20.23 -6.42
CA ILE A 9 5.49 -21.47 -7.21
C ILE A 9 5.50 -22.69 -6.28
N ALA A 10 6.36 -22.68 -5.26
CA ALA A 10 6.46 -23.78 -4.30
C ALA A 10 5.12 -24.07 -3.61
N PHE A 11 4.32 -23.06 -3.30
CA PHE A 11 2.98 -23.25 -2.75
C PHE A 11 2.05 -23.94 -3.78
N GLY A 12 2.10 -23.50 -5.04
CA GLY A 12 1.33 -24.10 -6.15
C GLY A 12 1.74 -25.54 -6.48
N LEU A 13 3.00 -25.92 -6.27
CA LEU A 13 3.50 -27.28 -6.49
C LEU A 13 2.81 -28.33 -5.60
N GLY A 14 2.23 -27.91 -4.47
CA GLY A 14 1.40 -28.79 -3.64
C GLY A 14 0.23 -29.43 -4.40
N PHE A 15 -0.31 -28.73 -5.42
CA PHE A 15 -1.33 -29.29 -6.31
C PHE A 15 -0.78 -30.41 -7.20
N PHE A 16 0.36 -30.16 -7.86
CA PHE A 16 0.92 -31.06 -8.86
C PHE A 16 1.56 -32.31 -8.25
N TRP A 17 2.09 -32.19 -7.04
CA TRP A 17 2.68 -33.30 -6.28
C TRP A 17 1.68 -34.02 -5.37
N ASP A 18 0.39 -33.66 -5.45
CA ASP A 18 -0.67 -34.24 -4.62
C ASP A 18 -0.35 -34.22 -3.12
N VAL A 19 0.21 -33.10 -2.65
CA VAL A 19 0.64 -32.94 -1.25
C VAL A 19 -0.56 -32.60 -0.39
N HIS A 20 -0.86 -33.46 0.57
CA HIS A 20 -1.93 -33.24 1.57
C HIS A 20 -1.40 -32.95 2.97
N ASN A 21 -0.10 -32.70 3.10
CA ASN A 21 0.54 -32.44 4.38
C ASN A 21 0.44 -30.95 4.77
N LEU A 22 -0.24 -30.65 5.88
CA LEU A 22 -0.41 -29.27 6.36
C LEU A 22 0.93 -28.57 6.66
N LEU A 23 1.93 -29.30 7.17
CA LEU A 23 3.22 -28.73 7.53
C LEU A 23 3.96 -28.17 6.31
N PHE A 24 3.80 -28.79 5.14
CA PHE A 24 4.34 -28.28 3.88
C PHE A 24 3.79 -26.87 3.60
N PHE A 25 2.47 -26.70 3.65
CA PHE A 25 1.82 -25.41 3.38
C PHE A 25 2.21 -24.34 4.42
N ILE A 26 2.34 -24.71 5.69
CA ILE A 26 2.77 -23.78 6.75
C ILE A 26 4.24 -23.35 6.51
N ALA A 27 5.13 -24.30 6.25
CA ALA A 27 6.55 -24.03 6.07
C ALA A 27 6.80 -23.13 4.85
N VAL A 28 6.14 -23.41 3.71
CA VAL A 28 6.24 -22.59 2.50
C VAL A 28 5.71 -21.17 2.74
N GLN A 29 4.61 -21.01 3.50
CA GLN A 29 4.07 -19.69 3.83
C GLN A 29 5.00 -18.88 4.74
N ILE A 30 5.57 -19.50 5.78
CA ILE A 30 6.52 -18.83 6.67
C ILE A 30 7.75 -18.38 5.87
N ALA A 31 8.31 -19.27 5.05
CA ALA A 31 9.45 -18.95 4.19
C ALA A 31 9.10 -17.82 3.20
N GLY A 32 7.93 -17.91 2.54
CA GLY A 32 7.45 -16.89 1.63
C GLY A 32 7.27 -15.53 2.32
N GLY A 33 6.74 -15.50 3.54
CA GLY A 33 6.57 -14.29 4.33
C GLY A 33 7.90 -13.61 4.67
N LEU A 34 8.89 -14.39 5.13
CA LEU A 34 10.24 -13.89 5.42
C LEU A 34 10.93 -13.30 4.19
N VAL A 35 10.77 -13.94 3.03
CA VAL A 35 11.36 -13.47 1.77
C VAL A 35 10.68 -12.19 1.27
N GLN A 36 9.38 -12.03 1.55
CA GLN A 36 8.62 -10.89 1.05
C GLN A 36 8.76 -9.63 1.90
N SER A 37 9.03 -9.75 3.20
CA SER A 37 9.07 -8.62 4.15
C SER A 37 10.16 -7.58 3.85
N ILE A 38 11.27 -8.00 3.25
CA ILE A 38 12.43 -7.14 2.95
C ILE A 38 12.12 -6.12 1.85
N ARG A 39 11.16 -6.40 0.96
CA ARG A 39 10.96 -5.62 -0.27
C ARG A 39 10.47 -4.20 -0.01
N TRP A 40 9.60 -4.03 0.99
CA TRP A 40 8.97 -2.74 1.28
C TRP A 40 9.96 -1.66 1.70
N PRO A 41 10.82 -1.85 2.72
CA PRO A 41 11.79 -0.83 3.08
C PRO A 41 12.76 -0.51 1.94
N CYS A 42 13.20 -1.51 1.17
CA CYS A 42 14.11 -1.29 0.04
C CYS A 42 13.49 -0.42 -1.06
N VAL A 43 12.24 -0.71 -1.47
CA VAL A 43 11.60 0.05 -2.56
C VAL A 43 11.29 1.48 -2.14
N VAL A 44 10.88 1.68 -0.88
CA VAL A 44 10.64 3.01 -0.31
C VAL A 44 11.92 3.85 -0.31
N SER A 45 13.06 3.25 0.05
CA SER A 45 14.36 3.94 -0.01
C SER A 45 14.73 4.38 -1.43
N VAL A 46 14.57 3.49 -2.42
CA VAL A 46 14.85 3.84 -3.84
C VAL A 46 13.97 5.00 -4.29
N VAL A 47 12.66 4.92 -4.07
CA VAL A 47 11.73 6.00 -4.43
C VAL A 47 12.11 7.32 -3.74
N GLY A 48 12.56 7.25 -2.49
CA GLY A 48 13.04 8.41 -1.75
C GLY A 48 14.26 9.09 -2.36
N ASN A 49 15.15 8.34 -3.02
CA ASN A 49 16.31 8.90 -3.72
C ASN A 49 15.92 9.67 -4.98
N TRP A 50 14.81 9.28 -5.63
CA TRP A 50 14.37 9.88 -6.90
C TRP A 50 13.50 11.13 -6.75
N PHE A 51 12.86 11.36 -5.60
CA PHE A 51 11.91 12.47 -5.41
C PHE A 51 12.31 13.44 -4.27
N GLY A 52 12.73 14.66 -4.62
CA GLY A 52 13.14 15.73 -3.69
C GLY A 52 12.00 16.57 -3.06
N LYS A 53 12.35 17.45 -2.09
CA LYS A 53 11.42 18.22 -1.23
C LYS A 53 10.49 19.23 -1.94
N LYS A 54 10.75 19.64 -3.18
CA LYS A 54 10.05 20.77 -3.85
C LYS A 54 8.88 20.40 -4.79
N SER A 55 8.54 19.11 -4.92
CA SER A 55 7.56 18.62 -5.91
C SER A 55 6.20 18.26 -5.31
N ARG A 56 5.18 18.12 -6.19
CA ARG A 56 3.81 17.59 -5.99
C ARG A 56 3.81 16.20 -5.36
N ARG A 57 4.22 16.13 -4.08
CA ARG A 57 4.51 14.88 -3.38
C ARG A 57 3.26 14.04 -3.17
N GLY A 58 2.10 14.65 -2.95
CA GLY A 58 0.82 13.95 -2.83
C GLY A 58 0.47 13.18 -4.10
N LEU A 59 0.52 13.83 -5.26
CA LEU A 59 0.22 13.21 -6.54
C LEU A 59 1.24 12.12 -6.91
N ILE A 60 2.54 12.39 -6.72
CA ILE A 60 3.59 11.40 -7.00
C ILE A 60 3.40 10.16 -6.15
N MET A 61 3.17 10.33 -4.83
CA MET A 61 2.94 9.20 -3.95
C MET A 61 1.61 8.50 -4.22
N GLY A 62 0.56 9.24 -4.61
CA GLY A 62 -0.72 8.66 -5.02
C GLY A 62 -0.61 7.79 -6.27
N VAL A 63 0.10 8.26 -7.29
CA VAL A 63 0.38 7.49 -8.51
C VAL A 63 1.28 6.30 -8.22
N TRP A 64 2.37 6.51 -7.46
CA TRP A 64 3.27 5.42 -7.08
C TRP A 64 2.49 4.32 -6.35
N ASN A 65 1.78 4.67 -5.28
CA ASN A 65 1.05 3.73 -4.44
C ASN A 65 -0.09 3.00 -5.17
N SER A 66 -0.54 3.49 -6.33
CA SER A 66 -1.49 2.78 -7.18
C SER A 66 -0.96 1.43 -7.67
N HIS A 67 0.36 1.20 -7.60
CA HIS A 67 0.98 -0.10 -7.89
C HIS A 67 0.39 -1.24 -7.04
N THR A 68 -0.01 -0.98 -5.79
CA THR A 68 -0.53 -2.00 -4.87
C THR A 68 -1.87 -2.51 -5.36
N SER A 69 -2.80 -1.59 -5.64
CA SER A 69 -4.10 -1.92 -6.20
C SER A 69 -3.98 -2.55 -7.59
N PHE A 70 -3.07 -2.06 -8.45
CA PHE A 70 -2.84 -2.70 -9.75
C PHE A 70 -2.34 -4.14 -9.61
N GLY A 71 -1.46 -4.40 -8.65
CA GLY A 71 -0.99 -5.75 -8.31
C GLY A 71 -2.13 -6.66 -7.83
N ASN A 72 -3.05 -6.15 -6.99
CA ASN A 72 -4.21 -6.91 -6.52
C ASN A 72 -5.18 -7.27 -7.66
N ILE A 73 -5.45 -6.32 -8.57
CA ILE A 73 -6.29 -6.54 -9.75
C ILE A 73 -5.66 -7.63 -10.62
N LEU A 74 -4.39 -7.46 -11.00
CA LEU A 74 -3.69 -8.39 -11.86
C LEU A 74 -3.61 -9.78 -11.22
N GLY A 75 -3.28 -9.85 -9.93
CA GLY A 75 -3.25 -11.10 -9.16
C GLY A 75 -4.60 -11.81 -9.14
N SER A 76 -5.67 -11.08 -8.86
CA SER A 76 -7.04 -11.63 -8.81
C SER A 76 -7.51 -12.13 -10.18
N VAL A 77 -7.26 -11.35 -11.24
CA VAL A 77 -7.63 -11.73 -12.62
C VAL A 77 -6.84 -12.96 -13.07
N MET A 78 -5.51 -12.96 -12.87
CA MET A 78 -4.67 -14.10 -13.23
C MET A 78 -5.11 -15.36 -12.47
N ALA A 79 -5.23 -15.28 -11.13
CA ALA A 79 -5.64 -16.40 -10.30
C ALA A 79 -7.02 -16.96 -10.69
N SER A 80 -7.99 -16.08 -10.96
CA SER A 80 -9.35 -16.45 -11.35
C SER A 80 -9.43 -17.03 -12.76
N SER A 81 -8.61 -16.54 -13.69
CA SER A 81 -8.62 -16.99 -15.09
C SER A 81 -8.17 -18.42 -15.26
N VAL A 82 -7.25 -18.89 -14.40
CA VAL A 82 -6.65 -20.23 -14.50
C VAL A 82 -7.19 -21.22 -13.48
N LEU A 83 -8.12 -20.78 -12.63
CA LEU A 83 -8.73 -21.61 -11.58
C LEU A 83 -9.41 -22.87 -12.16
N GLU A 84 -9.95 -22.78 -13.37
CA GLU A 84 -10.59 -23.89 -14.09
C GLU A 84 -9.61 -25.01 -14.45
N PHE A 85 -8.30 -24.73 -14.56
CA PHE A 85 -7.24 -25.71 -14.84
C PHE A 85 -6.63 -26.34 -13.59
N GLY A 86 -7.06 -25.90 -12.40
CA GLY A 86 -6.53 -26.34 -11.10
C GLY A 86 -5.90 -25.21 -10.29
N TRP A 87 -6.07 -25.25 -8.98
CA TRP A 87 -5.67 -24.16 -8.08
C TRP A 87 -4.16 -23.92 -8.05
N GLY A 88 -3.33 -24.92 -8.34
CA GLY A 88 -1.87 -24.78 -8.40
C GLY A 88 -1.41 -23.73 -9.43
N TRP A 89 -2.12 -23.63 -10.56
CA TRP A 89 -1.81 -22.65 -11.62
C TRP A 89 -1.99 -21.21 -11.16
N SER A 90 -2.92 -20.96 -10.24
CA SER A 90 -3.16 -19.63 -9.65
C SER A 90 -1.96 -19.10 -8.85
N PHE A 91 -1.00 -19.96 -8.50
CA PHE A 91 0.26 -19.58 -7.83
C PHE A 91 1.46 -19.67 -8.78
N VAL A 92 1.50 -20.67 -9.66
CA VAL A 92 2.63 -20.85 -10.59
C VAL A 92 2.75 -19.69 -11.56
N ILE A 93 1.65 -19.26 -12.19
CA ILE A 93 1.71 -18.21 -13.23
C ILE A 93 2.13 -16.86 -12.64
N PRO A 94 1.53 -16.35 -11.54
CA PRO A 94 2.02 -15.13 -10.90
C PRO A 94 3.48 -15.26 -10.40
N GLY A 95 3.86 -16.44 -9.90
CA GLY A 95 5.22 -16.72 -9.46
C GLY A 95 6.26 -16.69 -10.58
N LEU A 96 5.92 -17.17 -11.78
CA LEU A 96 6.78 -17.03 -12.96
C LEU A 96 6.87 -15.57 -13.41
N LEU A 97 5.75 -14.85 -13.43
CA LEU A 97 5.72 -13.45 -13.82
C LEU A 97 6.65 -12.59 -12.93
N ILE A 98 6.60 -12.76 -11.60
CA ILE A 98 7.44 -11.99 -10.69
C ILE A 98 8.94 -12.34 -10.81
N ILE A 99 9.27 -13.57 -11.25
CA ILE A 99 10.64 -13.96 -11.57
C ILE A 99 11.12 -13.20 -12.81
N VAL A 100 10.32 -13.20 -13.89
CA VAL A 100 10.64 -12.48 -15.13
C VAL A 100 10.83 -10.99 -14.87
N VAL A 101 9.90 -10.35 -14.15
CA VAL A 101 10.02 -8.94 -13.76
C VAL A 101 11.24 -8.74 -12.84
N GLY A 102 11.54 -9.70 -11.97
CA GLY A 102 12.73 -9.66 -11.11
C GLY A 102 14.04 -9.60 -11.90
N PHE A 103 14.15 -10.37 -12.99
CA PHE A 103 15.31 -10.28 -13.88
C PHE A 103 15.38 -8.94 -14.62
N PHE A 104 14.24 -8.41 -15.07
CA PHE A 104 14.17 -7.09 -15.68
C PHE A 104 14.66 -6.00 -14.71
N VAL A 105 14.13 -5.98 -13.48
CA VAL A 105 14.57 -5.03 -12.44
C VAL A 105 16.06 -5.18 -12.13
N LEU A 106 16.58 -6.42 -12.09
CA LEU A 106 18.01 -6.65 -11.86
C LEU A 106 18.91 -6.04 -12.95
N GLY A 107 18.45 -6.03 -14.22
CA GLY A 107 19.21 -5.48 -15.34
C GLY A 107 19.05 -3.97 -15.55
N PHE A 108 17.94 -3.37 -15.12
CA PHE A 108 17.56 -1.99 -15.48
C PHE A 108 17.32 -1.05 -14.30
N LEU A 109 17.33 -1.52 -13.05
CA LEU A 109 17.08 -0.67 -11.89
C LEU A 109 18.29 0.22 -11.61
N VAL A 110 18.09 1.53 -11.81
CA VAL A 110 19.01 2.55 -11.31
C VAL A 110 18.56 2.98 -9.91
N VAL A 111 19.40 2.71 -8.91
CA VAL A 111 19.11 2.97 -7.50
C VAL A 111 19.20 4.46 -7.19
N ASP A 112 20.26 5.11 -7.63
CA ASP A 112 20.48 6.53 -7.42
C ASP A 112 20.42 7.32 -8.73
N PRO A 113 19.71 8.47 -8.76
CA PRO A 113 19.64 9.31 -9.96
C PRO A 113 21.03 9.80 -10.42
N ARG A 114 22.00 9.87 -9.50
CA ARG A 114 23.41 10.23 -9.79
C ARG A 114 24.08 9.22 -10.74
N ASP A 115 23.76 7.93 -10.60
CA ASP A 115 24.30 6.87 -11.44
C ASP A 115 23.75 6.94 -12.87
N ALA A 116 22.60 7.60 -13.06
CA ALA A 116 22.03 7.93 -14.36
C ALA A 116 22.47 9.32 -14.89
N GLY A 117 23.39 10.01 -14.21
CA GLY A 117 23.90 11.32 -14.63
C GLY A 117 23.04 12.52 -14.21
N PHE A 118 22.09 12.35 -13.29
CA PHE A 118 21.32 13.45 -12.73
C PHE A 118 21.95 13.96 -11.43
N GLU A 119 22.43 15.20 -11.40
CA GLU A 119 22.90 15.85 -10.17
C GLU A 119 21.75 16.56 -9.45
N PHE A 120 21.32 16.01 -8.32
CA PHE A 120 20.40 16.70 -7.41
C PHE A 120 21.20 17.32 -6.26
N ALA A 121 21.21 18.66 -6.19
CA ALA A 121 21.75 19.39 -5.05
C ALA A 121 20.76 19.33 -3.87
N THR A 122 20.75 18.25 -3.09
CA THR A 122 20.36 18.23 -1.64
C THR A 122 20.47 16.82 -1.06
N PRO A 123 20.81 16.67 0.24
CA PRO A 123 20.92 15.37 0.88
C PRO A 123 19.54 14.72 1.07
N VAL A 124 19.54 13.40 0.90
CA VAL A 124 18.42 12.46 1.01
C VAL A 124 17.71 12.63 2.35
N SER A 125 16.39 12.78 2.32
CA SER A 125 15.54 12.86 3.51
C SER A 125 14.59 11.67 3.51
N GLU A 126 14.43 11.04 4.68
CA GLU A 126 13.55 9.89 4.88
C GLU A 126 12.15 10.15 4.33
N VAL A 127 11.69 9.20 3.51
CA VAL A 127 10.36 9.24 2.93
C VAL A 127 9.46 8.33 3.76
N GLU A 128 8.60 8.94 4.58
CA GLU A 128 7.48 8.22 5.17
C GLU A 128 6.49 7.85 4.07
N MET A 129 6.40 6.55 3.78
CA MET A 129 5.50 5.95 2.81
C MET A 129 4.42 5.16 3.54
N SER A 130 3.18 5.61 3.41
CA SER A 130 2.00 4.86 3.84
C SER A 130 1.58 3.91 2.72
N ASP A 131 1.39 2.65 3.07
CA ASP A 131 1.08 1.54 2.18
C ASP A 131 -0.44 1.50 1.93
N GLY A 132 -0.86 1.65 0.67
CA GLY A 132 -2.24 1.91 0.29
C GLY A 132 -3.25 0.82 0.61
N VAL A 133 -4.23 1.17 1.44
CA VAL A 133 -5.62 1.41 1.03
C VAL A 133 -6.16 2.52 1.95
N GLY A 134 -6.64 3.61 1.38
CA GLY A 134 -7.55 4.58 2.04
C GLY A 134 -7.21 4.97 3.49
N GLY A 135 -6.03 5.53 3.72
CA GLY A 135 -5.62 6.03 5.04
C GLY A 135 -4.88 7.34 4.90
N ALA A 136 -5.64 8.43 4.86
CA ALA A 136 -5.08 9.77 4.90
C ALA A 136 -4.74 10.13 6.35
N GLY A 137 -3.46 10.37 6.61
CA GLY A 137 -2.96 10.78 7.92
C GLY A 137 -2.13 12.06 7.79
N GLU A 138 -2.39 12.96 8.73
CA GLU A 138 -1.74 14.24 8.99
C GLU A 138 -0.23 14.15 9.15
N LYS A 139 0.47 15.19 8.68
CA LYS A 139 1.71 15.62 9.36
C LYS A 139 1.28 16.25 10.69
N PRO A 140 1.98 16.02 11.81
CA PRO A 140 1.88 16.96 12.92
C PRO A 140 2.38 18.31 12.39
N ASP A 141 1.49 19.29 12.42
CA ASP A 141 1.82 20.68 12.16
C ASP A 141 2.72 21.14 13.32
N LEU A 142 4.04 21.17 13.10
CA LEU A 142 4.90 22.02 13.92
C LEU A 142 4.70 23.46 13.44
N GLY A 143 3.54 24.01 13.81
CA GLY A 143 3.15 25.39 13.58
C GLY A 143 2.35 25.86 14.79
N ASN A 144 3.00 26.67 15.63
CA ASN A 144 2.51 27.33 16.84
C ASN A 144 2.52 26.50 18.14
N VAL A 145 3.74 26.21 18.64
CA VAL A 145 3.94 26.33 20.09
C VAL A 145 4.30 27.79 20.34
N GLU A 146 3.43 28.46 21.08
CA GLU A 146 3.61 29.83 21.56
C GLU A 146 5.01 30.05 22.14
N GLU A 147 5.53 31.21 21.81
CA GLU A 147 6.66 31.87 22.46
C GLU A 147 6.46 31.89 23.97
N VAL A 148 7.17 31.04 24.72
CA VAL A 148 7.41 31.23 26.16
C VAL A 148 8.92 31.30 26.33
N GLY A 149 9.38 32.52 26.57
CA GLY A 149 10.78 32.91 26.44
C GLY A 149 11.72 32.53 27.59
N LEU A 150 12.96 32.97 27.35
CA LEU A 150 14.08 33.19 28.29
C LEU A 150 14.73 31.88 28.80
N LEU A 151 15.99 31.58 28.50
CA LEU A 151 17.18 32.44 28.64
C LEU A 151 18.24 32.19 27.55
N GLU A 152 18.95 33.27 27.22
CA GLU A 152 20.28 33.35 26.58
C GLU A 152 21.28 32.37 27.25
N GLU A 153 22.40 31.92 26.68
CA GLU A 153 23.41 32.61 25.89
C GLU A 153 24.45 31.57 25.43
N GLY A 154 25.01 31.71 24.22
CA GLY A 154 26.35 31.24 23.86
C GLY A 154 26.64 29.73 23.77
N SER A 155 26.79 29.20 22.55
CA SER A 155 28.11 28.87 21.99
C SER A 155 28.04 27.96 20.75
N LYS A 156 28.68 28.45 19.69
CA LYS A 156 29.49 27.73 18.69
C LYS A 156 28.86 26.57 17.90
N LEU A 157 28.75 26.84 16.60
CA LEU A 157 28.96 25.91 15.48
C LEU A 157 29.71 24.65 15.88
N ASP A 158 29.03 23.51 15.79
CA ASP A 158 29.67 22.25 15.39
C ASP A 158 28.75 21.52 14.41
N SER A 159 29.24 21.39 13.19
CA SER A 159 28.73 20.51 12.15
C SER A 159 29.04 19.04 12.50
N SER A 160 28.60 18.58 13.68
CA SER A 160 28.74 17.19 14.10
C SER A 160 27.44 16.44 13.78
N SER A 161 27.49 15.56 12.78
CA SER A 161 26.62 14.39 12.58
C SER A 161 25.26 14.47 13.30
N ALA A 162 24.21 14.91 12.60
CA ALA A 162 22.83 14.77 13.07
C ALA A 162 22.63 13.31 13.54
N LYS A 163 22.58 13.10 14.85
CA LYS A 163 22.48 11.78 15.45
C LYS A 163 21.12 11.21 15.07
N ALA A 164 21.12 10.13 14.28
CA ALA A 164 19.88 9.46 13.90
C ALA A 164 19.12 9.04 15.17
N ILE A 165 17.82 9.35 15.20
CA ILE A 165 16.93 9.07 16.32
C ILE A 165 16.70 7.55 16.38
N GLY A 166 16.77 6.96 17.57
CA GLY A 166 16.49 5.53 17.75
C GLY A 166 14.99 5.21 17.62
N PHE A 167 14.63 3.97 17.26
CA PHE A 167 13.23 3.56 17.09
C PHE A 167 12.32 3.89 18.29
N VAL A 168 12.79 3.63 19.52
CA VAL A 168 12.04 3.90 20.75
C VAL A 168 11.84 5.39 20.98
N GLU A 169 12.82 6.20 20.60
CA GLU A 169 12.77 7.65 20.71
C GLU A 169 11.82 8.23 19.66
N ALA A 170 11.85 7.72 18.42
CA ALA A 170 10.91 8.08 17.37
C ALA A 170 9.46 7.72 17.74
N TRP A 171 9.22 6.56 18.35
CA TRP A 171 7.89 6.15 18.81
C TRP A 171 7.31 7.07 19.89
N ARG A 172 8.16 7.69 20.71
CA ARG A 172 7.74 8.61 21.80
C ARG A 172 7.42 10.02 21.31
N LEU A 173 7.70 10.34 20.04
CA LEU A 173 7.38 11.65 19.49
C LEU A 173 5.86 11.87 19.47
N PRO A 174 5.40 13.08 19.82
CA PRO A 174 3.98 13.41 19.83
C PRO A 174 3.38 13.22 18.44
N GLY A 175 2.27 12.48 18.36
CA GLY A 175 1.55 12.20 17.11
C GLY A 175 1.93 10.89 16.40
N VAL A 176 3.11 10.32 16.65
CA VAL A 176 3.55 9.09 15.94
C VAL A 176 2.69 7.87 16.29
N ALA A 177 2.48 7.60 17.58
CA ALA A 177 1.65 6.46 18.00
C ALA A 177 0.18 6.59 17.56
N PRO A 178 -0.53 7.72 17.77
CA PRO A 178 -1.89 7.91 17.24
C PRO A 178 -1.98 7.74 15.73
N PHE A 179 -1.01 8.28 14.98
CA PHE A 179 -0.94 8.13 13.54
C PHE A 179 -0.75 6.67 13.12
N ALA A 180 0.16 5.94 13.76
CA ALA A 180 0.40 4.53 13.50
C ALA A 180 -0.85 3.67 13.78
N PHE A 181 -1.60 3.96 14.85
CA PHE A 181 -2.87 3.28 15.14
C PHE A 181 -3.95 3.62 14.12
N CYS A 182 -4.06 4.88 13.70
CA CYS A 182 -4.99 5.28 12.64
C CYS A 182 -4.71 4.51 11.34
N LEU A 183 -3.43 4.44 10.94
CA LEU A 183 -2.98 3.66 9.80
C LEU A 183 -3.30 2.17 9.96
N PHE A 184 -3.06 1.60 11.15
CA PHE A 184 -3.35 0.21 11.44
C PHE A 184 -4.84 -0.13 11.24
N PHE A 185 -5.75 0.66 11.82
CA PHE A 185 -7.18 0.42 11.71
C PHE A 185 -7.70 0.67 10.30
N SER A 186 -7.23 1.71 9.62
CA SER A 186 -7.52 1.95 8.21
C SER A 186 -7.12 0.74 7.35
N LYS A 187 -5.93 0.19 7.56
CA LYS A 187 -5.43 -0.98 6.84
C LYS A 187 -6.17 -2.26 7.19
N LEU A 188 -6.64 -2.41 8.43
CA LEU A 188 -7.49 -3.53 8.83
C LEU A 188 -8.82 -3.53 8.07
N VAL A 189 -9.49 -2.38 7.99
CA VAL A 189 -10.75 -2.24 7.24
C VAL A 189 -10.52 -2.55 5.76
N ALA A 190 -9.44 -2.02 5.21
CA ALA A 190 -9.05 -2.29 3.83
C ALA A 190 -8.84 -3.76 3.51
N TYR A 191 -8.06 -4.48 4.31
CA TYR A 191 -7.82 -5.90 4.10
C TYR A 191 -9.06 -6.75 4.36
N THR A 192 -9.96 -6.30 5.23
CA THR A 192 -11.28 -6.92 5.36
C THR A 192 -12.01 -6.90 4.03
N PHE A 193 -12.08 -5.75 3.35
CA PHE A 193 -12.64 -5.72 1.99
C PHE A 193 -11.82 -6.57 1.01
N LEU A 194 -10.50 -6.40 0.94
CA LEU A 194 -9.68 -7.11 -0.05
C LEU A 194 -9.83 -8.63 0.01
N TYR A 195 -9.79 -9.22 1.21
CA TYR A 195 -9.82 -10.67 1.39
C TYR A 195 -11.23 -11.25 1.54
N TRP A 196 -12.13 -10.53 2.21
CA TRP A 196 -13.46 -11.04 2.51
C TRP A 196 -14.49 -10.72 1.42
N LEU A 197 -14.33 -9.63 0.67
CA LEU A 197 -15.26 -9.24 -0.39
C LEU A 197 -15.48 -10.32 -1.47
N PRO A 198 -14.44 -10.95 -2.06
CA PRO A 198 -14.66 -12.01 -3.05
C PRO A 198 -15.41 -13.21 -2.43
N PHE A 199 -15.12 -13.55 -1.18
CA PHE A 199 -15.84 -14.60 -0.44
C PHE A 199 -17.31 -14.23 -0.21
N TYR A 200 -17.57 -12.99 0.21
CA TYR A 200 -18.91 -12.48 0.45
C TYR A 200 -19.77 -12.51 -0.81
N ILE A 201 -19.23 -11.99 -1.93
CA ILE A 201 -19.87 -11.96 -3.25
C ILE A 201 -20.21 -13.38 -3.73
N ARG A 202 -19.35 -14.36 -3.44
CA ARG A 202 -19.58 -15.76 -3.82
C ARG A 202 -20.71 -16.43 -3.04
N HIS A 203 -20.87 -16.12 -1.76
CA HIS A 203 -21.81 -16.83 -0.88
C HIS A 203 -23.15 -16.12 -0.71
N ASN A 204 -23.22 -14.82 -0.98
CA ASN A 204 -24.43 -14.03 -0.87
C ASN A 204 -24.94 -13.63 -2.26
N ALA A 205 -26.27 -13.63 -2.44
CA ALA A 205 -26.86 -13.22 -3.70
C ALA A 205 -26.66 -11.70 -3.88
N VAL A 206 -25.80 -11.32 -4.83
CA VAL A 206 -25.62 -9.93 -5.23
C VAL A 206 -26.60 -9.66 -6.37
N ALA A 207 -27.51 -8.70 -6.18
CA ALA A 207 -28.59 -8.42 -7.14
C ALA A 207 -29.47 -9.64 -7.49
N GLY A 208 -29.67 -10.56 -6.53
CA GLY A 208 -30.50 -11.76 -6.72
C GLY A 208 -29.83 -12.91 -7.47
N LEU A 209 -28.56 -12.78 -7.87
CA LEU A 209 -27.82 -13.80 -8.62
C LEU A 209 -26.65 -14.36 -7.80
N GLN A 210 -26.51 -15.69 -7.82
CA GLN A 210 -25.34 -16.38 -7.28
C GLN A 210 -24.24 -16.38 -8.34
N VAL A 211 -23.10 -15.77 -8.02
CA VAL A 211 -21.98 -15.62 -8.97
C VAL A 211 -20.94 -16.72 -8.79
N SER A 212 -20.24 -17.07 -9.88
CA SER A 212 -19.18 -18.09 -9.88
C SER A 212 -17.94 -17.62 -9.11
N HIS A 213 -17.04 -18.54 -8.73
CA HIS A 213 -15.76 -18.18 -8.09
C HIS A 213 -14.92 -17.23 -8.94
N LYS A 214 -14.87 -17.48 -10.26
CA LYS A 214 -14.17 -16.62 -11.23
C LYS A 214 -14.80 -15.23 -11.33
N THR A 215 -16.12 -15.17 -11.44
CA THR A 215 -16.84 -13.88 -11.49
C THR A 215 -16.71 -13.11 -10.18
N ALA A 216 -16.75 -13.77 -9.04
CA ALA A 216 -16.60 -13.14 -7.73
C ALA A 216 -15.22 -12.51 -7.55
N GLY A 217 -14.15 -13.22 -7.94
CA GLY A 217 -12.79 -12.70 -7.93
C GLY A 217 -12.59 -11.54 -8.91
N MET A 218 -13.23 -11.57 -10.08
CA MET A 218 -13.23 -10.44 -11.00
C MET A 218 -14.02 -9.23 -10.46
N LEU A 219 -15.17 -9.46 -9.84
CA LEU A 219 -16.03 -8.39 -9.33
C LEU A 219 -15.39 -7.67 -8.15
N SER A 220 -14.65 -8.37 -7.29
CA SER A 220 -13.93 -7.75 -6.17
C SER A 220 -12.82 -6.79 -6.62
N THR A 221 -12.30 -6.92 -7.85
CA THR A 221 -11.28 -5.98 -8.39
C THR A 221 -11.77 -4.54 -8.51
N ILE A 222 -13.09 -4.31 -8.54
CA ILE A 222 -13.69 -2.97 -8.54
C ILE A 222 -13.26 -2.19 -7.28
N PHE A 223 -13.09 -2.87 -6.15
CA PHE A 223 -12.58 -2.26 -4.91
C PHE A 223 -11.20 -1.64 -5.13
N ASP A 224 -10.29 -2.38 -5.78
CA ASP A 224 -8.95 -1.91 -6.08
C ASP A 224 -8.96 -0.78 -7.15
N VAL A 225 -9.86 -0.83 -8.13
CA VAL A 225 -10.05 0.28 -9.09
C VAL A 225 -10.44 1.57 -8.36
N GLY A 226 -11.36 1.47 -7.41
CA GLY A 226 -11.71 2.58 -6.52
C GLY A 226 -10.51 3.08 -5.71
N GLY A 227 -9.66 2.17 -5.24
CA GLY A 227 -8.40 2.48 -4.54
C GLY A 227 -7.42 3.29 -5.40
N VAL A 228 -7.22 2.92 -6.66
CA VAL A 228 -6.37 3.68 -7.62
C VAL A 228 -6.91 5.08 -7.83
N LEU A 229 -8.19 5.21 -8.20
CA LEU A 229 -8.81 6.50 -8.48
C LEU A 229 -8.82 7.40 -7.24
N GLY A 230 -9.14 6.83 -6.07
CA GLY A 230 -9.12 7.52 -4.79
C GLY A 230 -7.73 7.98 -4.38
N GLY A 231 -6.70 7.13 -4.53
CA GLY A 231 -5.32 7.48 -4.20
C GLY A 231 -4.76 8.63 -5.05
N ILE A 232 -4.98 8.59 -6.37
CA ILE A 232 -4.51 9.63 -7.30
C ILE A 232 -5.26 10.95 -7.05
N SER A 233 -6.59 10.90 -6.92
CA SER A 233 -7.40 12.10 -6.67
C SER A 233 -7.11 12.72 -5.30
N ALA A 234 -6.96 11.92 -4.24
CA ALA A 234 -6.56 12.41 -2.93
C ALA A 234 -5.16 13.05 -2.98
N GLY A 235 -4.22 12.45 -3.70
CA GLY A 235 -2.88 13.03 -3.92
C GLY A 235 -2.94 14.38 -4.61
N PHE A 236 -3.73 14.49 -5.68
CA PHE A 236 -3.94 15.74 -6.43
C PHE A 236 -4.59 16.85 -5.58
N ILE A 237 -5.68 16.51 -4.88
CA ILE A 237 -6.44 17.47 -4.04
C ILE A 237 -5.59 17.95 -2.87
N SER A 238 -4.86 17.04 -2.23
CA SER A 238 -3.96 17.33 -1.12
C SER A 238 -2.84 18.30 -1.53
N ASP A 239 -2.27 18.13 -2.73
CA ASP A 239 -1.26 19.04 -3.26
C ASP A 239 -1.83 20.43 -3.62
N HIS A 240 -3.10 20.53 -3.99
CA HIS A 240 -3.75 21.82 -4.28
C HIS A 240 -4.17 22.57 -3.02
N LEU A 241 -4.69 21.87 -2.01
CA LEU A 241 -5.20 22.48 -0.78
C LEU A 241 -4.09 22.80 0.23
N GLY A 242 -2.90 22.20 0.08
CA GLY A 242 -1.82 22.30 1.07
C GLY A 242 -2.14 21.62 2.42
N ALA A 243 -3.38 21.18 2.64
CA ALA A 243 -3.88 20.57 3.85
C ALA A 243 -4.36 19.13 3.60
N ARG A 244 -3.60 18.17 4.15
CA ARG A 244 -3.85 16.74 3.94
C ARG A 244 -5.09 16.23 4.68
N ALA A 245 -5.34 16.72 5.89
CA ALA A 245 -6.49 16.36 6.72
C ALA A 245 -7.83 16.74 6.07
N VAL A 246 -7.88 17.92 5.44
CA VAL A 246 -9.08 18.44 4.77
C VAL A 246 -9.48 17.53 3.61
N THR A 247 -8.49 16.98 2.90
CA THR A 247 -8.75 16.00 1.83
C THR A 247 -9.44 14.75 2.39
N SER A 248 -8.98 14.21 3.53
CA SER A 248 -9.62 13.06 4.19
C SER A 248 -11.08 13.34 4.56
N ILE A 249 -11.34 14.51 5.14
CA ILE A 249 -12.68 14.92 5.58
C ILE A 249 -13.62 15.04 4.39
N ILE A 250 -13.16 15.59 3.26
CA ILE A 250 -13.95 15.67 2.02
C ILE A 250 -14.38 14.27 1.56
N PHE A 251 -13.47 13.29 1.53
CA PHE A 251 -13.79 11.92 1.12
C PHE A 251 -14.79 11.25 2.07
N LEU A 252 -14.64 11.45 3.38
CA LEU A 252 -15.57 10.90 4.38
C LEU A 252 -16.97 11.52 4.26
N LEU A 253 -17.06 12.82 4.02
CA LEU A 253 -18.34 13.51 3.81
C LEU A 253 -19.03 13.03 2.53
N LEU A 254 -18.29 12.87 1.44
CA LEU A 254 -18.83 12.32 0.20
C LEU A 254 -19.38 10.90 0.38
N LEU A 255 -18.67 10.06 1.13
CA LEU A 255 -19.12 8.71 1.47
C LEU A 255 -20.41 8.75 2.30
N LEU A 256 -20.46 9.59 3.34
CA LEU A 256 -21.63 9.72 4.19
C LEU A 256 -22.86 10.20 3.40
N ILE A 257 -22.70 11.21 2.54
CA ILE A 257 -23.76 11.72 1.67
C ILE A 257 -24.28 10.61 0.75
N TRP A 258 -23.37 9.82 0.16
CA TRP A 258 -23.76 8.72 -0.73
C TRP A 258 -24.57 7.64 0.00
N VAL A 259 -24.13 7.22 1.18
CA VAL A 259 -24.84 6.23 2.01
C VAL A 259 -26.21 6.73 2.46
N LEU A 260 -26.30 8.00 2.88
CA LEU A 260 -27.59 8.59 3.27
C LEU A 260 -28.56 8.63 2.08
N LYS A 261 -28.07 9.00 0.90
CA LYS A 261 -28.90 9.05 -0.32
C LYS A 261 -29.41 7.68 -0.73
N THR A 262 -28.59 6.64 -0.67
CA THR A 262 -29.02 5.26 -1.02
C THR A 262 -30.05 4.74 -0.03
N ARG A 263 -29.86 4.98 1.27
CA ARG A 263 -30.82 4.56 2.30
C ARG A 263 -32.14 5.32 2.22
N LEU A 264 -32.11 6.62 1.93
CA LEU A 264 -33.34 7.39 1.70
C LEU A 264 -34.12 6.90 0.48
N LYS A 265 -33.41 6.46 -0.58
CA LYS A 265 -34.06 5.90 -1.76
C LYS A 265 -34.73 4.55 -1.47
N GLU A 266 -34.07 3.66 -0.73
CA GLU A 266 -34.67 2.39 -0.28
C GLU A 266 -35.93 2.62 0.59
N ILE A 267 -35.89 3.59 1.50
CA ILE A 267 -37.05 3.92 2.35
C ILE A 267 -38.23 4.46 1.52
N HIS A 268 -37.97 5.15 0.40
CA HIS A 268 -39.02 5.72 -0.45
C HIS A 268 -39.59 4.71 -1.46
N GLU A 269 -38.90 3.59 -1.69
CA GLU A 269 -39.36 2.49 -2.56
C GLU A 269 -40.05 1.35 -1.78
N LEU A 270 -40.18 1.47 -0.44
CA LEU A 270 -40.93 0.57 0.47
C LEU A 270 -42.31 1.16 0.80
#